data_AF-A0A371WQ05-F1
#
_entry.id   AF-A0A371WQ05-F1
#
_cell.length_a   1.000
_cell.length_b   1.000
_cell.length_c   1.000
_cell.angle_alpha   90.00
_cell.angle_beta   90.00
_cell.angle_gamma   90.00
#
_symmetry.space_group_name_H-M   'P 1'
#
loop_
_entity.id
_entity.type
_entity.pdbx_description
1 polymer ?
#
loop_
_entity_poly.entity_id
_entity_poly.type
_entity_poly.pdbx_seq_one_letter_code
_entity_poly.pdbx_strand_id
1 'polypeptide(L)'
;MQSIDETLGEARSQLENSSAKISRCANIQISTPVQRGNSGGPLLDQNGNVVGIVSAELNVLKIMAATNGDIPQNVNFAIKGNVAASFLESKRIAMTQGSAPTQMPPPDLADLARGMSAFTQCRSP
;
A
#
# COMPACT_ATOMS: atom_id res chain seq x y z
N MET A 1 -4.62 -15.34 44.52
CA MET A 1 -5.58 -14.60 43.69
C MET A 1 -4.76 -13.64 42.83
N GLN A 2 -4.16 -14.14 41.74
CA GLN A 2 -3.32 -13.33 40.84
C GLN A 2 -4.22 -12.34 40.09
N SER A 3 -3.86 -11.06 40.17
CA SER A 3 -4.67 -9.95 39.68
C SER A 3 -4.95 -10.09 38.19
N ILE A 4 -6.23 -10.13 37.88
CA ILE A 4 -6.81 -10.15 36.53
C ILE A 4 -6.28 -8.99 35.66
N ASP A 5 -5.78 -7.93 36.29
CA ASP A 5 -5.19 -6.74 35.66
C ASP A 5 -3.82 -7.01 35.00
N GLU A 6 -2.98 -7.86 35.62
CA GLU A 6 -1.64 -8.18 35.11
C GLU A 6 -1.73 -9.02 33.83
N THR A 7 -2.69 -9.95 33.80
CA THR A 7 -3.00 -10.77 32.62
C THR A 7 -3.62 -9.93 31.49
N LEU A 8 -4.37 -8.87 31.83
CA LEU A 8 -4.94 -7.95 30.85
C LEU A 8 -3.87 -7.05 30.21
N GLY A 9 -2.86 -6.63 30.99
CA GLY A 9 -1.71 -5.87 30.52
C GLY A 9 -0.81 -6.67 29.56
N GLU A 10 -0.54 -7.93 29.89
CA GLU A 10 0.21 -8.84 29.01
C GLU A 10 -0.54 -9.15 27.72
N ALA A 11 -1.86 -9.39 27.80
CA ALA A 11 -2.69 -9.60 26.62
C ALA A 11 -2.73 -8.36 25.69
N ARG A 12 -2.74 -7.14 26.26
CA ARG A 12 -2.66 -5.89 25.50
C ARG A 12 -1.30 -5.69 24.83
N SER A 13 -0.21 -5.92 25.56
CA SER A 13 1.15 -5.89 25.01
C SER A 13 1.32 -6.91 23.87
N GLN A 14 0.74 -8.11 24.00
CA GLN A 14 0.75 -9.10 22.94
C GLN A 14 -0.13 -8.72 21.74
N LEU A 15 -1.23 -8.00 21.91
CA LEU A 15 -2.05 -7.48 20.81
C LEU A 15 -1.40 -6.30 20.08
N GLU A 16 -0.67 -5.43 20.79
CA GLU A 16 0.13 -4.35 20.20
C GLU A 16 1.35 -4.90 19.45
N ASN A 17 2.08 -5.84 20.05
CA ASN A 17 3.18 -6.55 19.37
C ASN A 17 2.69 -7.45 18.23
N SER A 18 1.46 -7.97 18.30
CA SER A 18 0.84 -8.71 17.21
C SER A 18 0.36 -7.78 16.09
N SER A 19 -0.09 -6.56 16.39
CA SER A 19 -0.43 -5.56 15.37
C SER A 19 0.82 -5.10 14.60
N ALA A 20 1.96 -4.98 15.28
CA ALA A 20 3.27 -4.82 14.63
C ALA A 20 3.70 -6.07 13.83
N LYS A 21 3.37 -7.27 14.32
CA LYS A 21 3.59 -8.56 13.63
C LYS A 21 2.58 -8.83 12.51
N ILE A 22 1.50 -8.06 12.41
CA ILE A 22 0.44 -8.12 11.39
C ILE A 22 0.72 -7.16 10.22
N SER A 23 1.98 -6.72 10.04
CA SER A 23 2.46 -6.35 8.69
C SER A 23 2.75 -7.60 7.83
N ARG A 24 1.89 -8.63 7.84
CA ARG A 24 2.21 -9.95 7.22
C ARG A 24 2.10 -10.02 5.69
N CYS A 25 1.53 -9.00 5.05
CA CYS A 25 1.77 -8.75 3.63
C CYS A 25 1.90 -7.24 3.48
N ALA A 26 3.07 -6.73 3.13
CA ALA A 26 3.28 -5.32 2.82
C ALA A 26 2.50 -4.87 1.56
N ASN A 27 2.04 -5.84 0.77
CA ASN A 27 1.41 -5.64 -0.51
C ASN A 27 -0.09 -6.02 -0.53
N ILE A 28 -0.84 -5.36 -1.40
CA ILE A 28 -2.20 -5.70 -1.84
C ILE A 28 -2.10 -6.15 -3.29
N GLN A 29 -2.77 -7.25 -3.64
CA GLN A 29 -2.90 -7.67 -5.03
C GLN A 29 -3.94 -6.80 -5.72
N ILE A 30 -3.60 -6.30 -6.91
CA ILE A 30 -4.49 -5.51 -7.76
C ILE A 30 -4.56 -6.11 -9.16
N SER A 31 -5.72 -5.99 -9.80
CA SER A 31 -5.90 -6.37 -11.20
C SER A 31 -5.61 -5.24 -12.18
N THR A 32 -5.46 -4.01 -11.68
CA THR A 32 -5.16 -2.82 -12.48
C THR A 32 -3.87 -3.03 -13.27
N PRO A 33 -3.85 -2.79 -14.59
CA PRO A 33 -2.64 -2.92 -15.40
C PRO A 33 -1.54 -1.98 -14.91
N VAL A 34 -0.43 -2.53 -14.44
CA VAL A 34 0.78 -1.76 -14.09
C VAL A 34 1.74 -1.78 -15.28
N GLN A 35 1.87 -0.63 -15.94
CA GLN A 35 2.80 -0.40 -17.04
C GLN A 35 3.86 0.63 -16.60
N ARG A 36 4.94 0.78 -17.40
CA ARG A 36 5.86 1.91 -17.24
C ARG A 36 5.07 3.21 -17.26
N GLY A 37 5.22 4.03 -16.22
CA GLY A 37 4.49 5.30 -16.06
C GLY A 37 3.46 5.31 -14.93
N ASN A 38 2.89 4.15 -14.54
CA ASN A 38 1.94 4.07 -13.43
C ASN A 38 2.57 3.56 -12.11
N SER A 39 3.84 3.16 -12.16
CA SER A 39 4.60 2.76 -10.98
C SER A 39 4.92 3.96 -10.10
N GLY A 40 4.81 3.78 -8.78
CA GLY A 40 5.00 4.83 -7.78
C GLY A 40 3.78 5.74 -7.60
N GLY A 41 2.75 5.60 -8.44
CA GLY A 41 1.51 6.36 -8.34
C GLY A 41 0.62 5.91 -7.18
N PRO A 42 -0.31 6.77 -6.75
CA PRO A 42 -1.29 6.45 -5.71
C PRO A 42 -2.31 5.42 -6.22
N LEU A 43 -2.64 4.45 -5.36
CA LEU A 43 -3.82 3.63 -5.53
C LEU A 43 -4.98 4.27 -4.74
N LEU A 44 -6.03 4.67 -5.44
CA LEU A 44 -7.19 5.36 -4.85
C LEU A 44 -8.40 4.44 -4.73
N ASP A 45 -9.19 4.63 -3.68
CA ASP A 45 -10.56 4.12 -3.61
C ASP A 45 -11.56 5.04 -4.36
N GLN A 46 -12.84 4.67 -4.37
CA GLN A 46 -13.90 5.44 -5.04
C GLN A 46 -14.15 6.83 -4.44
N ASN A 47 -13.61 7.08 -3.25
CA ASN A 47 -13.76 8.31 -2.51
C ASN A 47 -12.49 9.17 -2.59
N GLY A 48 -11.49 8.78 -3.39
CA GLY A 48 -10.25 9.52 -3.55
C GLY A 48 -9.25 9.35 -2.41
N ASN A 49 -9.46 8.40 -1.49
CA ASN A 49 -8.49 8.11 -0.44
C ASN A 49 -7.34 7.26 -0.99
N VAL A 50 -6.11 7.55 -0.54
CA VAL A 50 -4.95 6.73 -0.86
C VAL A 50 -4.98 5.45 -0.03
N VAL A 51 -5.20 4.31 -0.68
CA VAL A 51 -5.22 2.99 -0.05
C VAL A 51 -3.94 2.19 -0.28
N GLY A 52 -3.07 2.67 -1.18
CA GLY A 52 -1.76 2.08 -1.43
C GLY A 52 -0.91 2.86 -2.42
N ILE A 53 0.29 2.35 -2.68
CA ILE A 53 1.24 2.89 -3.66
C ILE A 53 1.55 1.78 -4.66
N VAL A 54 1.30 2.04 -5.94
CA VAL A 54 1.53 1.04 -7.00
C VAL A 54 3.02 0.71 -7.07
N SER A 55 3.36 -0.56 -6.85
CA SER A 55 4.72 -1.05 -7.00
C SER A 55 4.86 -1.78 -8.34
N ALA A 56 5.92 -1.50 -9.09
CA ALA A 56 6.25 -2.30 -10.27
C ALA A 56 6.91 -3.61 -9.84
N GLU A 57 6.18 -4.45 -9.12
CA GLU A 57 6.66 -5.78 -8.77
C GLU A 57 5.90 -6.84 -9.55
N LEU A 58 6.42 -7.14 -10.73
CA LEU A 58 6.44 -8.50 -11.22
C LEU A 58 7.90 -8.81 -11.57
N ASN A 59 8.60 -9.54 -10.71
CA ASN A 59 9.89 -10.10 -11.09
C ASN A 59 9.62 -11.25 -12.06
N VAL A 60 9.44 -10.90 -13.33
CA VAL A 60 9.10 -11.79 -14.43
C VAL A 60 10.05 -12.99 -14.48
N LEU A 61 11.35 -12.79 -14.19
CA LEU A 61 12.35 -13.86 -14.14
C LEU A 61 12.07 -14.88 -13.03
N LYS A 62 11.70 -14.44 -11.82
CA LYS A 62 11.33 -15.34 -10.72
C LYS A 62 10.03 -16.10 -11.00
N ILE A 63 9.04 -15.43 -11.59
CA ILE A 63 7.76 -16.05 -11.95
C ILE A 63 7.98 -17.08 -13.06
N MET A 64 8.67 -16.71 -14.15
CA MET A 64 9.00 -17.62 -15.26
C MET A 64 9.69 -18.90 -14.79
N ALA A 65 10.63 -18.78 -13.84
CA ALA A 65 11.33 -19.93 -13.27
C ALA A 65 10.41 -20.81 -12.39
N ALA A 66 9.42 -20.22 -11.72
CA ALA A 66 8.50 -20.93 -10.82
C ALA A 66 7.27 -21.52 -11.53
N THR A 67 6.86 -20.94 -12.65
CA THR A 67 5.62 -21.30 -13.37
C THR A 67 5.87 -21.92 -14.74
N ASN A 68 7.12 -22.32 -15.05
CA ASN A 68 7.49 -22.89 -16.34
C ASN A 68 7.10 -22.00 -17.55
N GLY A 69 7.12 -20.68 -17.36
CA GLY A 69 6.79 -19.69 -18.40
C GLY A 69 5.33 -19.23 -18.43
N ASP A 70 4.45 -19.74 -17.55
CA ASP A 70 3.08 -19.25 -17.44
C ASP A 70 3.01 -18.01 -16.53
N ILE A 71 2.95 -16.82 -17.12
CA ILE A 71 2.95 -15.55 -16.39
C ILE A 71 1.50 -15.08 -16.20
N PRO A 72 0.98 -15.04 -14.96
CA PRO A 72 -0.35 -14.53 -14.69
C PRO A 72 -0.53 -13.11 -15.24
N GLN A 73 -1.52 -12.93 -16.09
CA GLN A 73 -1.92 -11.61 -16.60
C GLN A 73 -2.81 -10.92 -15.57
N ASN A 74 -2.74 -9.58 -15.49
CA ASN A 74 -3.54 -8.76 -14.56
C ASN A 74 -3.36 -9.14 -13.07
N VAL A 75 -2.16 -9.56 -12.70
CA VAL A 75 -1.76 -9.72 -11.30
C VAL A 75 -0.63 -8.75 -11.03
N ASN A 76 -0.94 -7.67 -10.31
CA ASN A 76 0.02 -6.65 -9.89
C ASN A 76 -0.08 -6.45 -8.38
N PHE A 77 0.83 -5.64 -7.84
CA PHE A 77 0.91 -5.39 -6.41
C PHE A 77 1.07 -3.90 -6.09
N ALA A 78 0.47 -3.47 -4.99
CA ALA A 78 0.65 -2.15 -4.42
C ALA A 78 1.07 -2.27 -2.95
N ILE A 79 1.99 -1.42 -2.50
CA ILE A 79 2.33 -1.29 -1.09
C ILE A 79 1.09 -0.78 -0.35
N LYS A 80 0.72 -1.39 0.76
CA LYS A 80 -0.45 -0.98 1.56
C LYS A 80 -0.28 0.45 2.10
N GLY A 81 -1.37 1.21 2.11
CA GLY A 81 -1.41 2.56 2.66
C GLY A 81 -0.95 2.63 4.12
N ASN A 82 -1.23 1.61 4.94
CA ASN A 82 -0.75 1.58 6.33
C ASN A 82 0.77 1.45 6.45
N VAL A 83 1.43 0.72 5.54
CA VAL A 83 2.90 0.63 5.50
C VAL A 83 3.50 1.99 5.14
N ALA A 84 2.92 2.68 4.15
CA ALA A 84 3.30 4.04 3.79
C ALA A 84 3.05 5.02 4.95
N ALA A 85 1.91 4.90 5.63
CA ALA A 85 1.57 5.74 6.78
C ALA A 85 2.55 5.54 7.95
N SER A 86 2.87 4.28 8.31
CA SER A 86 3.87 4.01 9.35
C SER A 86 5.25 4.54 8.97
N PHE A 87 5.63 4.49 7.68
CA PHE A 87 6.86 5.11 7.22
C PHE A 87 6.84 6.64 7.41
N LEU A 88 5.78 7.32 6.98
CA LEU A 88 5.64 8.78 7.13
C LEU A 88 5.59 9.20 8.62
N GLU A 89 4.91 8.44 9.47
CA GLU A 89 4.86 8.63 10.91
C GLU A 89 6.26 8.52 11.55
N SER A 90 7.04 7.51 11.14
CA SER A 90 8.44 7.35 11.58
C SER A 90 9.33 8.54 11.19
N LYS A 91 8.94 9.29 10.16
CA LYS A 91 9.61 10.51 9.68
C LYS A 91 8.96 11.79 10.21
N ARG A 92 7.97 11.70 11.11
CA ARG A 92 7.22 12.83 11.66
C ARG A 92 6.56 13.69 10.58
N ILE A 93 6.16 13.08 9.47
CA ILE A 93 5.41 13.74 8.41
C ILE A 93 3.93 13.68 8.76
N ALA A 94 3.29 14.85 8.85
CA ALA A 94 1.86 14.93 9.11
C ALA A 94 1.06 14.32 7.96
N MET A 95 0.03 13.56 8.30
CA MET A 95 -0.89 12.94 7.36
C MET A 95 -2.31 13.21 7.81
N THR A 96 -3.19 13.43 6.83
CA THR A 96 -4.63 13.53 7.08
C THR A 96 -5.25 12.17 6.79
N GLN A 97 -5.99 11.62 7.75
CA GLN A 97 -6.80 10.43 7.50
C GLN A 97 -7.92 10.79 6.53
N GLY A 98 -8.12 9.94 5.53
CA GLY A 98 -9.22 10.10 4.59
C GLY A 98 -10.54 10.08 5.34
N SER A 99 -11.29 11.17 5.28
CA SER A 99 -12.68 11.21 5.72
C SER A 99 -13.53 10.93 4.50
N ALA A 100 -14.44 9.95 4.51
CA ALA A 100 -15.21 9.59 3.31
C ALA A 100 -15.95 10.79 2.67
N PRO A 101 -15.47 11.36 1.54
CA PRO A 101 -16.31 12.22 0.72
C PRO A 101 -17.32 11.36 -0.05
N THR A 102 -18.29 12.01 -0.67
CA THR A 102 -19.12 11.41 -1.73
C THR A 102 -18.24 10.74 -2.79
N GLN A 103 -18.70 9.63 -3.36
CA GLN A 103 -17.97 8.95 -4.44
C GLN A 103 -17.67 9.91 -5.59
N MET A 104 -16.45 9.82 -6.12
CA MET A 104 -15.99 10.64 -7.23
C MET A 104 -16.08 9.84 -8.54
N PRO A 105 -16.44 10.48 -9.67
CA PRO A 105 -16.39 9.82 -10.96
C PRO A 105 -14.92 9.56 -11.37
N PRO A 106 -14.65 8.55 -12.21
CA PRO A 106 -13.27 8.16 -12.56
C PRO A 106 -12.37 9.26 -13.14
N PRO A 107 -12.86 10.21 -13.98
CA PRO A 107 -12.03 11.32 -14.45
C PRO A 107 -11.51 12.20 -13.32
N ASP A 108 -12.38 12.50 -12.34
CA ASP A 108 -12.02 13.33 -11.19
C ASP A 108 -11.00 12.62 -10.28
N LEU A 109 -11.13 11.29 -10.13
CA LEU A 109 -10.12 10.48 -9.44
C LEU A 109 -8.75 10.52 -10.16
N ALA A 110 -8.75 10.52 -11.50
CA ALA A 110 -7.53 10.60 -12.27
C ALA A 110 -6.85 11.97 -12.16
N ASP A 111 -7.63 13.05 -12.15
CA ASP A 111 -7.10 14.40 -11.94
C ASP A 111 -6.58 14.60 -10.51
N LEU A 112 -7.28 14.05 -9.52
CA LEU A 112 -6.82 14.01 -8.13
C LEU A 112 -5.49 13.24 -8.00
N ALA A 113 -5.40 12.06 -8.62
CA ALA A 113 -4.18 11.24 -8.65
C ALA A 113 -3.00 11.99 -9.31
N ARG A 114 -3.27 12.75 -10.38
CA ARG A 114 -2.24 13.57 -11.04
C ARG A 114 -1.73 14.68 -10.13
N GLY A 115 -2.62 15.32 -9.36
CA GLY A 115 -2.26 16.38 -8.41
C GLY A 115 -1.34 15.93 -7.26
N MET A 116 -1.37 14.64 -6.89
CA MET A 116 -0.53 14.08 -5.82
C MET A 116 0.71 13.33 -6.33
N SER A 117 0.87 13.19 -7.65
CA SER A 117 1.98 12.45 -8.26
C SER A 117 3.06 13.39 -8.78
N ALA A 118 4.32 13.02 -8.63
CA ALA A 118 5.45 13.75 -9.21
C ALA A 118 6.19 12.85 -10.21
N PHE A 119 6.56 13.41 -11.37
CA PHE A 119 7.39 12.71 -12.35
C PHE A 119 8.85 12.71 -11.89
N THR A 120 9.39 11.52 -11.66
CA THR A 120 10.81 11.34 -11.33
C THR A 120 11.51 10.64 -12.49
N GLN A 121 12.66 11.17 -12.89
CA GLN A 121 13.48 10.58 -13.95
C GLN A 121 14.91 10.44 -13.44
N CYS A 122 15.49 9.26 -13.65
CA CYS A 122 16.93 9.09 -13.48
C CYS A 122 17.65 9.87 -14.59
N ARG A 123 18.47 10.84 -14.21
CA ARG A 123 19.39 11.48 -15.14
C ARG A 123 20.71 10.73 -15.09
N SER A 124 21.07 10.02 -16.16
CA SER A 124 22.41 9.47 -16.31
C SER A 124 23.42 10.61 -16.45
N PRO A 125 24.57 10.57 -15.74
CA PRO A 125 25.65 11.51 -15.96
C PRO A 125 26.26 11.37 -17.37
#